data_AF-A0A7S2ELL5-F1
#
_entry.id   AF-A0A7S2ELL5-F1
#
_cell.length_a   1.000
_cell.length_b   1.000
_cell.length_c   1.000
_cell.angle_alpha   90.00
_cell.angle_beta   90.00
_cell.angle_gamma   90.00
#
_symmetry.space_group_name_H-M   'P 1'
#
loop_
_entity.id
_entity.type
_entity.pdbx_description
1 polymer ?
#
loop_
_entity_poly.entity_id
_entity_poly.type
_entity_poly.pdbx_seq_one_letter_code
_entity_poly.pdbx_strand_id
1 'polypeptide(L)'
;MIVSTAEEMNPSKRSTMEDCHVVHEQGSWGCKDDHMSCVGVYDGHGGRDMVDFLEEALVPNIAQELNYKDPTLMEHDNDILIRLERAFLLTDIQSRMAGLVTSGATVAICLIKK
;
A
#
# COMPACT_ATOMS: atom_id res chain seq x y z
N MET A 1 -15.31 16.79 -4.95
CA MET A 1 -14.75 16.01 -3.84
C MET A 1 -13.91 16.98 -3.02
N ILE A 2 -14.18 17.14 -1.72
CA ILE A 2 -13.33 17.99 -0.86
C ILE A 2 -12.26 17.08 -0.30
N VAL A 3 -11.03 17.24 -0.78
CA VAL A 3 -9.84 16.62 -0.21
C VAL A 3 -9.11 17.73 0.53
N SER A 4 -8.94 17.61 1.84
CA SER A 4 -8.02 18.46 2.60
C SER A 4 -6.76 17.64 2.88
N THR A 5 -5.62 18.09 2.38
CA THR A 5 -4.31 17.52 2.71
C THR A 5 -3.70 18.34 3.84
N ALA A 6 -3.18 17.65 4.86
CA ALA A 6 -2.36 18.26 5.91
C ALA A 6 -0.90 17.92 5.62
N GLU A 7 -0.23 18.80 4.87
CA GLU A 7 1.20 18.68 4.56
C GLU A 7 1.99 19.52 5.55
N GLU A 8 2.20 19.00 6.75
CA GLU A 8 3.16 19.58 7.70
C GLU A 8 4.35 18.65 7.82
N MET A 9 5.40 18.93 7.05
CA MET A 9 6.72 18.45 7.45
C MET A 9 6.97 19.10 8.80
N ASN A 10 7.34 18.33 9.83
CA ASN A 10 7.60 18.84 11.18
C ASN A 10 9.11 19.11 11.36
N PRO A 11 9.71 20.12 10.68
CA PRO A 11 11.16 20.32 10.67
C PRO A 11 11.70 20.71 12.05
N SER A 12 10.82 21.18 12.94
CA SER A 12 11.18 21.50 14.31
C SER A 12 11.50 20.27 15.17
N LYS A 13 11.05 19.08 14.75
CA LYS A 13 11.22 17.80 15.48
C LYS A 13 11.87 16.70 14.65
N ARG A 14 11.81 16.75 13.32
CA ARG A 14 12.37 15.76 12.40
C ARG A 14 13.20 16.46 11.33
N SER A 15 14.39 15.94 11.06
CA SER A 15 15.29 16.48 10.03
C SER A 15 14.88 16.10 8.60
N THR A 16 14.08 15.04 8.46
CA THR A 16 13.59 14.49 7.20
C THR A 16 12.12 14.13 7.33
N MET A 17 11.36 14.22 6.24
CA MET A 17 10.01 13.69 6.15
C MET A 17 10.09 12.29 5.56
N GLU A 18 9.88 11.27 6.39
CA GLU A 18 9.96 9.86 5.95
C GLU A 18 8.57 9.28 5.65
N ASP A 19 7.49 9.92 6.12
CA ASP A 19 6.11 9.46 5.89
C ASP A 19 5.59 9.85 4.50
N CYS A 20 4.57 9.13 4.06
CA CYS A 20 3.74 9.52 2.93
C CYS A 20 2.28 9.10 3.13
N HIS A 21 1.44 9.48 2.16
CA HIS A 21 0.09 8.98 2.04
C HIS A 21 -0.23 8.71 0.58
N VAL A 22 -1.09 7.73 0.34
CA VAL A 22 -1.60 7.40 -1.00
C VAL A 22 -3.12 7.51 -1.02
N VAL A 23 -3.65 7.99 -2.14
CA VAL A 23 -5.09 8.07 -2.40
C VAL A 23 -5.34 7.60 -3.82
N HIS A 24 -6.09 6.50 -3.92
CA HIS A 24 -6.52 5.93 -5.18
C HIS A 24 -8.05 5.99 -5.28
N GLU A 25 -8.52 6.71 -6.27
CA GLU A 25 -9.93 6.88 -6.58
C GLU A 25 -10.54 5.58 -7.15
N GLN A 26 -11.86 5.54 -7.18
CA GLN A 26 -12.62 4.44 -7.80
C GLN A 26 -12.19 4.25 -9.27
N GLY A 27 -11.85 3.02 -9.64
CA GLY A 27 -11.42 2.66 -10.99
C GLY A 27 -10.02 3.14 -11.40
N SER A 28 -9.22 3.74 -10.50
CA SER A 28 -7.94 4.37 -10.88
C SER A 28 -6.68 3.53 -10.59
N TRP A 29 -6.81 2.39 -9.90
CA TRP A 29 -5.66 1.64 -9.36
C TRP A 29 -5.62 0.17 -9.77
N GLY A 30 -6.40 -0.20 -10.77
CA GLY A 30 -6.37 -1.53 -11.37
C GLY A 30 -7.08 -2.62 -10.55
N CYS A 31 -7.77 -2.28 -9.46
CA CYS A 31 -8.68 -3.22 -8.79
C CYS A 31 -9.89 -3.52 -9.68
N LYS A 32 -10.29 -4.78 -9.75
CA LYS A 32 -11.43 -5.23 -10.56
C LYS A 32 -12.77 -4.69 -10.07
N ASP A 33 -12.87 -4.37 -8.78
CA ASP A 33 -14.03 -3.67 -8.26
C ASP A 33 -13.85 -2.17 -8.53
N ASP A 34 -14.40 -1.70 -9.66
CA ASP A 34 -14.30 -0.29 -10.09
C ASP A 34 -14.95 0.68 -9.09
N HIS A 35 -15.72 0.20 -8.11
CA HIS A 35 -16.30 1.02 -7.03
C HIS A 35 -15.46 1.04 -5.75
N MET A 36 -14.31 0.37 -5.75
CA MET A 36 -13.40 0.35 -4.61
C MET A 36 -12.35 1.46 -4.71
N SER A 37 -12.23 2.27 -3.66
CA SER A 37 -11.12 3.21 -3.47
C SER A 37 -10.14 2.68 -2.42
N CYS A 38 -8.88 3.08 -2.53
CA CYS A 38 -7.83 2.73 -1.56
C CYS A 38 -7.19 4.01 -1.01
N VAL A 39 -7.05 4.10 0.31
CA VAL A 39 -6.25 5.14 0.96
C VAL A 39 -5.23 4.49 1.87
N GLY A 40 -4.05 5.10 2.01
CA GLY A 40 -2.99 4.59 2.86
C GLY A 40 -2.13 5.68 3.48
N VAL A 41 -1.55 5.40 4.63
CA VAL A 41 -0.57 6.23 5.34
C VAL A 41 0.62 5.36 5.71
N TYR A 42 1.81 5.77 5.30
CA TYR A 42 3.06 5.03 5.49
C TYR A 42 3.98 5.86 6.40
N ASP A 43 4.37 5.31 7.54
CA ASP A 43 5.25 5.93 8.54
C ASP A 43 6.65 5.31 8.42
N GLY A 44 7.55 6.06 7.78
CA GLY A 44 8.90 5.62 7.46
C GLY A 44 9.86 5.71 8.63
N HIS A 45 10.83 4.80 8.68
CA HIS A 45 11.93 4.85 9.65
C HIS A 45 13.23 4.29 9.08
N GLY A 46 14.35 4.92 9.45
CA GLY A 46 15.69 4.50 9.02
C GLY A 46 16.06 4.95 7.61
N GLY A 47 15.39 5.98 7.10
CA GLY A 47 15.51 6.48 5.73
C GLY A 47 14.18 6.36 4.98
N ARG A 48 14.07 7.08 3.86
CA ARG A 48 12.82 7.17 3.07
C ARG A 48 12.69 6.08 2.00
N ASP A 49 13.79 5.39 1.66
CA ASP A 49 13.82 4.46 0.52
C ASP A 49 12.72 3.38 0.55
N MET A 50 12.36 2.84 1.73
CA MET A 50 11.26 1.88 1.86
C MET A 50 9.90 2.52 1.56
N VAL A 51 9.66 3.75 2.03
CA VAL A 51 8.41 4.46 1.77
C VAL A 51 8.29 4.80 0.29
N ASP A 52 9.37 5.29 -0.32
CA ASP A 52 9.40 5.60 -1.76
C ASP A 52 9.12 4.34 -2.59
N PHE A 53 9.65 3.18 -2.19
CA PHE A 53 9.33 1.91 -2.83
C PHE A 53 7.86 1.48 -2.64
N LEU A 54 7.33 1.61 -1.43
CA LEU A 54 5.96 1.21 -1.11
C LEU A 54 4.91 2.04 -1.85
N GLU A 55 5.17 3.33 -2.07
CA GLU A 55 4.30 4.24 -2.85
C GLU A 55 4.05 3.69 -4.27
N GLU A 56 5.03 3.01 -4.86
CA GLU A 56 4.92 2.45 -6.20
C GLU A 56 4.48 0.98 -6.22
N ALA A 57 4.89 0.17 -5.23
CA ALA A 57 4.78 -1.28 -5.31
C ALA A 57 3.54 -1.87 -4.61
N LEU A 58 3.15 -1.35 -3.45
CA LEU A 58 2.19 -2.04 -2.58
C LEU A 58 0.79 -2.09 -3.19
N VAL A 59 0.26 -0.95 -3.65
CA VAL A 59 -1.10 -0.86 -4.18
C VAL A 59 -1.28 -1.70 -5.47
N PRO A 60 -0.34 -1.69 -6.44
CA PRO A 60 -0.40 -2.62 -7.57
C PRO A 60 -0.40 -4.10 -7.18
N ASN A 61 0.39 -4.50 -6.18
CA ASN A 61 0.38 -5.88 -5.67
C ASN A 61 -0.97 -6.24 -5.02
N ILE A 62 -1.57 -5.32 -4.28
CA ILE A 62 -2.93 -5.50 -3.72
C ILE A 62 -3.94 -5.69 -4.86
N ALA A 63 -3.92 -4.82 -5.87
CA ALA A 63 -4.82 -4.92 -7.01
C ALA A 63 -4.66 -6.26 -7.73
N GLN A 64 -3.42 -6.70 -7.95
CA GLN A 64 -3.12 -8.00 -8.55
C GLN A 64 -3.72 -9.16 -7.75
N GLU A 65 -3.53 -9.20 -6.43
CA GLU A 65 -4.07 -10.26 -5.58
C GLU A 65 -5.62 -10.24 -5.53
N LEU A 66 -6.24 -9.06 -5.46
CA LEU A 66 -7.70 -8.93 -5.49
C LEU A 66 -8.31 -9.33 -6.84
N ASN A 67 -7.54 -9.20 -7.92
CA ASN A 67 -7.97 -9.58 -9.26
C ASN A 67 -7.75 -11.07 -9.55
N TYR A 68 -6.84 -11.71 -8.82
CA TYR A 68 -6.44 -13.08 -9.08
C TYR A 68 -7.60 -14.06 -8.83
N LYS A 69 -7.99 -14.76 -9.88
CA LYS A 69 -8.94 -15.86 -9.81
C LYS A 69 -8.17 -17.17 -9.93
N ASP A 70 -8.11 -17.91 -8.84
CA ASP A 70 -7.69 -19.30 -8.92
C ASP A 70 -8.93 -20.18 -8.86
N PRO A 71 -9.25 -20.92 -9.93
CA PRO A 71 -10.37 -21.86 -9.91
C PRO A 71 -10.10 -23.08 -9.02
N THR A 72 -8.87 -23.27 -8.54
CA THR A 72 -8.48 -24.39 -7.66
C THR A 72 -8.47 -24.02 -6.18
N LEU A 73 -8.51 -22.73 -5.85
CA LEU A 73 -8.57 -22.23 -4.49
C LEU A 73 -9.97 -22.45 -3.89
N MET A 74 -10.02 -22.81 -2.61
CA MET A 74 -11.29 -22.95 -1.90
C MET A 74 -11.95 -21.56 -1.72
N GLU A 75 -13.27 -21.49 -1.51
CA GLU A 75 -13.96 -20.19 -1.31
C GLU A 75 -13.31 -19.33 -0.21
N HIS A 76 -12.76 -19.96 0.82
CA HIS A 76 -12.03 -19.30 1.91
C HIS A 76 -10.73 -18.60 1.46
N ASP A 77 -10.06 -19.09 0.41
CA ASP A 77 -8.83 -18.46 -0.12
C ASP A 77 -9.13 -17.22 -0.98
N ASN A 78 -10.42 -16.91 -1.21
CA ASN A 78 -10.86 -15.62 -1.72
C ASN A 78 -11.11 -14.59 -0.62
N ASP A 79 -10.81 -14.91 0.64
CA ASP A 79 -10.88 -13.96 1.75
C ASP A 79 -9.94 -12.77 1.48
N ILE A 80 -10.51 -11.57 1.57
CA ILE A 80 -9.78 -10.31 1.36
C ILE A 80 -8.57 -10.18 2.29
N LEU A 81 -8.64 -10.71 3.52
CA LEU A 81 -7.54 -10.68 4.47
C LEU A 81 -6.36 -11.52 3.98
N ILE A 82 -6.60 -12.69 3.40
CA ILE A 82 -5.55 -13.54 2.82
C ILE A 82 -4.93 -12.86 1.60
N ARG A 83 -5.74 -12.21 0.76
CA ARG A 83 -5.24 -11.46 -0.40
C ARG A 83 -4.35 -10.29 0.01
N LEU A 84 -4.76 -9.56 1.04
CA LEU A 84 -3.94 -8.49 1.61
C LEU A 84 -2.65 -9.03 2.21
N GLU A 85 -2.70 -10.11 2.99
CA GLU A 85 -1.50 -10.74 3.56
C GLU A 85 -0.49 -11.14 2.46
N ARG A 86 -0.96 -11.77 1.38
CA ARG A 86 -0.12 -12.13 0.23
C ARG A 86 0.49 -10.91 -0.45
N ALA A 87 -0.29 -9.86 -0.67
CA ALA A 87 0.20 -8.64 -1.29
C ALA A 87 1.30 -7.96 -0.45
N PHE A 88 1.14 -7.90 0.88
CA PHE A 88 2.15 -7.38 1.79
C PHE A 88 3.43 -8.24 1.75
N LEU A 89 3.30 -9.56 1.83
CA LEU A 89 4.44 -10.47 1.77
C LEU A 89 5.19 -10.39 0.44
N LEU A 90 4.45 -10.34 -0.68
CA LEU A 90 5.05 -10.16 -2.01
C LEU A 90 5.82 -8.85 -2.10
N THR A 91 5.25 -7.77 -1.56
CA THR A 91 5.88 -6.44 -1.55
C THR A 91 7.16 -6.44 -0.71
N ASP A 92 7.17 -7.11 0.45
CA ASP A 92 8.37 -7.26 1.29
C ASP A 92 9.47 -8.10 0.61
N ILE A 93 9.09 -9.16 -0.11
CA ILE A 93 10.05 -9.93 -0.92
C ILE A 93 10.66 -9.04 -2.02
N GLN A 94 9.82 -8.24 -2.71
CA GLN A 94 10.28 -7.35 -3.77
C GLN A 94 11.19 -6.23 -3.24
N SER A 95 10.89 -5.65 -2.07
CA SER A 95 11.74 -4.62 -1.46
C SER A 95 13.13 -5.16 -1.14
N ARG A 96 13.20 -6.40 -0.63
CA ARG A 96 14.46 -7.11 -0.40
C ARG A 96 15.20 -7.41 -1.69
N MET A 97 14.50 -7.81 -2.75
CA MET A 97 15.10 -8.01 -4.09
C MET A 97 15.64 -6.70 -4.68
N ALA A 98 15.02 -5.56 -4.36
CA ALA A 98 15.49 -4.23 -4.71
C ALA A 98 16.67 -3.75 -3.84
N GLY A 99 17.09 -4.53 -2.84
CA GLY A 99 18.23 -4.20 -1.97
C GLY A 99 17.89 -3.27 -0.80
N LEU A 100 16.61 -3.04 -0.52
CA LEU A 100 16.15 -2.18 0.58
C LEU A 100 16.21 -2.96 1.90
N VAL A 101 17.33 -2.83 2.61
CA VAL A 101 17.61 -3.63 3.83
C VAL A 101 17.88 -2.79 5.08
N THR A 102 17.93 -1.46 4.95
CA THR A 102 18.32 -0.54 6.04
C THR A 102 17.19 0.36 6.54
N SER A 103 16.14 0.54 5.74
CA SER A 103 14.95 1.32 6.09
C SER A 103 13.72 0.42 6.17
N GLY A 104 12.68 0.91 6.85
CA GLY A 104 11.41 0.24 7.04
C GLY A 104 10.26 1.23 7.04
N ALA A 105 9.04 0.73 7.01
CA ALA A 105 7.84 1.57 7.17
C ALA A 105 6.72 0.80 7.87
N THR A 106 5.95 1.49 8.70
CA THR A 106 4.64 1.02 9.14
C THR A 106 3.60 1.46 8.12
N VAL A 107 2.68 0.58 7.75
CA VAL A 107 1.65 0.87 6.75
C VAL A 107 0.27 0.65 7.34
N ALA A 108 -0.60 1.65 7.20
CA ALA A 108 -2.03 1.51 7.39
C ALA A 108 -2.74 1.77 6.06
N ILE A 109 -3.61 0.85 5.64
CA ILE A 109 -4.45 1.02 4.43
C ILE A 109 -5.93 0.83 4.78
N CYS A 110 -6.79 1.50 4.01
CA CYS A 110 -8.23 1.32 4.06
C CYS A 110 -8.76 1.11 2.64
N LEU A 111 -9.45 -0.01 2.44
CA LEU A 111 -10.20 -0.29 1.23
C LEU A 111 -11.66 0.09 1.48
N ILE A 112 -12.17 1.01 0.68
CA ILE A 112 -13.52 1.56 0.86
C ILE A 112 -14.36 1.12 -0.32
N LYS A 113 -15.42 0.36 -0.02
CA LYS A 113 -16.42 -0.08 -0.98
C LYS A 113 -17.76 0.59 -0.66
N LYS A 114 -18.42 1.08 -1.70
CA LYS A 114 -19.75 1.70 -1.59
C LYS A 114 -20.86 0.67 -1.74
#